data_AF-A0A7J8WF28-F1
#
_entry.id   AF-A0A7J8WF28-F1
#
_cell.length_a   1.000
_cell.length_b   1.000
_cell.length_c   1.000
_cell.angle_alpha   90.00
_cell.angle_beta   90.00
_cell.angle_gamma   90.00
#
_symmetry.space_group_name_H-M   'P 1'
#
loop_
_entity.id
_entity.type
_entity.pdbx_description
1 polymer ?
#
loop_
_entity_poly.entity_id
_entity_poly.type
_entity_poly.pdbx_seq_one_letter_code
_entity_poly.pdbx_strand_id
1 'polypeptide(L)'
;MTWCLSFSKLIGARVYITDSARDTEGHGSHTASTAAGNNVVNASFYGFAEGTARGGVPSARIAAYKVCNGICTSEDILAAFDDAIADGVDLITASLGSFFVFEFYSDAVAIGAFHAAE
;
A
#
# COMPACT_ATOMS: atom_id res chain seq x y z
N MET A 1 11.48 -17.27 8.09
CA MET A 1 11.76 -15.85 8.42
C MET A 1 10.46 -15.21 8.84
N THR A 2 10.24 -15.12 10.15
CA THR A 2 9.03 -14.58 10.73
C THR A 2 9.09 -13.07 10.57
N TRP A 3 8.26 -12.49 9.71
CA TRP A 3 7.99 -11.06 9.71
C TRP A 3 7.33 -10.74 11.05
N CYS A 4 8.15 -10.41 12.05
CA CYS A 4 7.62 -9.87 13.29
C CYS A 4 7.05 -8.50 12.94
N LEU A 5 5.73 -8.41 12.94
CA LEU A 5 5.00 -7.14 12.95
C LEU A 5 5.52 -6.35 14.15
N SER A 6 6.51 -5.49 13.91
CA SER A 6 6.79 -4.44 14.87
C SER A 6 5.58 -3.52 14.83
N PHE A 7 4.76 -3.55 15.87
CA PHE A 7 3.54 -2.74 15.98
C PHE A 7 3.81 -1.22 15.90
N SER A 8 5.08 -0.79 15.96
CA SER A 8 5.49 0.59 15.70
C SER A 8 5.64 0.92 14.21
N LYS A 9 5.79 -0.10 13.34
CA LYS A 9 6.01 0.06 11.90
C LYS A 9 4.72 0.04 11.10
N LEU A 10 3.94 -1.03 11.24
CA LEU A 10 2.59 -1.13 10.67
C LEU A 10 1.60 -0.68 11.73
N ILE A 11 1.08 0.53 11.58
CA ILE A 11 0.25 1.20 12.60
C ILE A 11 -1.25 1.14 12.33
N GLY A 12 -1.64 0.73 11.12
CA GLY A 12 -3.02 0.57 10.70
C GLY A 12 -3.14 -0.45 9.59
N ALA A 13 -4.24 -1.19 9.58
CA ALA A 13 -4.53 -2.18 8.53
C ALA A 13 -6.06 -2.30 8.35
N ARG A 14 -6.56 -1.81 7.21
CA ARG A 14 -7.98 -1.87 6.82
C ARG A 14 -8.18 -2.76 5.61
N VAL A 15 -9.40 -3.27 5.45
CA VAL A 15 -9.78 -4.18 4.38
C VAL A 15 -11.16 -3.84 3.86
N TYR A 16 -11.31 -3.87 2.54
CA TYR A 16 -12.57 -3.52 1.86
C TYR A 16 -13.16 -4.71 1.08
N ILE A 17 -12.35 -5.73 0.81
CA ILE A 17 -12.68 -6.80 -0.15
C ILE A 17 -12.60 -8.23 0.39
N THR A 18 -12.05 -8.45 1.59
CA THR A 18 -11.80 -9.79 2.17
C THR A 18 -11.92 -9.75 3.69
N ASP A 19 -11.80 -10.89 4.35
CA ASP A 19 -11.89 -10.99 5.82
C ASP A 19 -10.67 -10.41 6.56
N SER A 20 -9.56 -10.11 5.87
CA SER A 20 -8.38 -9.55 6.51
C SER A 20 -7.52 -8.70 5.58
N ALA A 21 -6.79 -7.76 6.17
CA ALA A 21 -5.77 -6.96 5.49
C ALA A 21 -4.49 -7.76 5.13
N ARG A 22 -4.46 -9.07 5.38
CA ARG A 22 -3.30 -9.91 5.03
C ARG A 22 -3.11 -9.94 3.52
N ASP A 23 -1.90 -9.65 3.08
CA ASP A 23 -1.48 -9.81 1.69
C ASP A 23 -1.25 -11.29 1.38
N THR A 24 -1.94 -11.78 0.34
CA THR A 24 -1.88 -13.16 -0.15
C THR A 24 -1.30 -13.27 -1.55
N GLU A 25 -1.01 -12.14 -2.20
CA GLU A 25 -0.48 -12.09 -3.57
C GLU A 25 0.99 -11.59 -3.57
N GLY A 26 1.30 -10.60 -2.74
CA GLY A 26 2.67 -10.10 -2.52
C GLY A 26 2.92 -8.68 -3.04
N HIS A 27 2.11 -8.18 -3.97
CA HIS A 27 2.25 -6.86 -4.59
C HIS A 27 2.21 -5.75 -3.54
N GLY A 28 1.27 -5.81 -2.59
CA GLY A 28 1.17 -4.82 -1.51
C GLY A 28 2.39 -4.84 -0.58
N SER A 29 2.87 -6.04 -0.22
CA SER A 29 4.08 -6.20 0.60
C SER A 29 5.32 -5.68 -0.13
N HIS A 30 5.43 -5.91 -1.44
CA HIS A 30 6.53 -5.45 -2.27
C HIS A 30 6.55 -3.91 -2.38
N THR A 31 5.41 -3.28 -2.68
CA THR A 31 5.32 -1.81 -2.82
C THR A 31 5.52 -1.11 -1.48
N ALA A 32 4.89 -1.62 -0.40
CA ALA A 32 5.04 -1.05 0.94
C ALA A 32 6.50 -1.12 1.44
N SER A 33 7.19 -2.25 1.21
CA SER A 33 8.61 -2.39 1.57
C SER A 33 9.53 -1.52 0.70
N THR A 34 9.16 -1.26 -0.56
CA THR A 34 9.90 -0.32 -1.42
C THR A 34 9.71 1.13 -1.00
N ALA A 35 8.53 1.52 -0.55
CA ALA A 35 8.26 2.88 -0.07
C ALA A 35 8.89 3.14 1.31
N ALA A 36 8.68 2.23 2.25
CA ALA A 36 9.02 2.45 3.65
C ALA A 36 9.53 1.20 4.38
N GLY A 37 10.05 0.17 3.71
CA GLY A 37 10.62 -1.01 4.39
C GLY A 37 11.75 -0.65 5.36
N ASN A 38 11.80 -1.33 6.50
CA ASN A 38 12.94 -1.25 7.42
C ASN A 38 14.21 -1.83 6.79
N ASN A 39 15.35 -1.52 7.38
CA ASN A 39 16.62 -2.11 6.96
C ASN A 39 16.62 -3.62 7.23
N VAL A 40 16.76 -4.41 6.17
CA VAL A 40 16.93 -5.86 6.22
C VAL A 40 18.28 -6.20 5.63
N VAL A 41 19.24 -6.54 6.49
CA VAL A 41 20.58 -6.96 6.08
C VAL A 41 20.55 -8.36 5.45
N ASN A 42 21.47 -8.61 4.51
CA ASN A 42 21.60 -9.87 3.79
C ASN A 42 20.31 -10.31 3.07
N ALA A 43 19.53 -9.34 2.59
CA ALA A 43 18.39 -9.61 1.73
C ALA A 43 18.89 -10.01 0.34
N SER A 44 18.30 -11.06 -0.24
CA SER A 44 18.59 -11.51 -1.60
C SER A 44 17.42 -12.30 -2.19
N PHE A 45 17.39 -12.43 -3.51
CA PHE A 45 16.49 -13.34 -4.22
C PHE A 45 17.31 -14.50 -4.77
N TYR A 46 17.32 -15.64 -4.07
CA TYR A 46 18.16 -16.81 -4.43
C TYR A 46 19.66 -16.45 -4.60
N GLY A 47 20.18 -15.51 -3.80
CA GLY A 47 21.56 -15.02 -3.91
C GLY A 47 21.78 -13.88 -4.91
N PHE A 48 20.77 -13.52 -5.71
CA PHE A 48 20.83 -12.32 -6.55
C PHE A 48 20.54 -11.06 -5.73
N ALA A 49 21.22 -9.97 -6.11
CA ALA A 49 21.10 -8.65 -5.49
C ALA A 49 21.30 -8.66 -3.96
N GLU A 50 22.26 -9.46 -3.48
CA GLU A 50 22.59 -9.52 -2.07
C GLU A 50 23.02 -8.16 -1.52
N GLY A 51 22.37 -7.71 -0.45
CA GLY A 51 22.68 -6.45 0.19
C GLY A 51 21.74 -6.11 1.35
N THR A 52 21.64 -4.82 1.66
CA THR A 52 20.65 -4.31 2.63
C THR A 52 19.45 -3.78 1.89
N ALA A 53 18.30 -4.45 1.99
CA ALA A 53 17.04 -3.94 1.47
C ALA A 53 16.45 -2.90 2.43
N ARG A 54 15.94 -1.79 1.89
CA ARG A 54 15.22 -0.75 2.64
C ARG A 54 14.32 0.07 1.71
N GLY A 55 13.21 0.59 2.23
CA GLY A 55 12.33 1.46 1.44
C GLY A 55 12.82 2.90 1.37
N GLY A 56 12.24 3.77 0.55
CA GLY A 56 12.56 5.20 0.41
C GLY A 56 12.65 6.02 1.71
N VAL A 57 11.80 5.71 2.70
CA VAL A 57 11.87 6.33 4.04
C VAL A 57 11.74 5.23 5.12
N PRO A 58 12.84 4.60 5.56
CA PRO A 58 12.78 3.45 6.48
C PRO A 58 12.19 3.78 7.86
N SER A 59 12.22 5.05 8.29
CA SER A 59 11.64 5.50 9.55
C SER A 59 10.13 5.81 9.47
N ALA A 60 9.56 5.90 8.26
CA ALA A 60 8.14 6.20 8.10
C ALA A 60 7.26 5.08 8.66
N ARG A 61 6.05 5.42 9.10
CA ARG A 61 5.04 4.44 9.53
C ARG A 61 4.21 4.03 8.32
N ILE A 62 3.64 2.83 8.36
CA ILE A 62 2.80 2.27 7.29
C ILE A 62 1.40 2.07 7.83
N ALA A 63 0.40 2.57 7.11
CA ALA A 63 -0.99 2.16 7.23
C ALA A 63 -1.39 1.46 5.92
N ALA A 64 -1.90 0.23 6.02
CA ALA A 64 -2.23 -0.59 4.86
C ALA A 64 -3.75 -0.59 4.61
N TYR A 65 -4.16 -0.28 3.38
CA TYR A 65 -5.56 -0.27 2.96
C TYR A 65 -5.72 -1.28 1.82
N LYS A 66 -6.26 -2.47 2.13
CA LYS A 66 -6.37 -3.56 1.15
C LYS A 66 -7.66 -3.42 0.33
N VAL A 67 -7.49 -2.98 -0.92
CA VAL A 67 -8.57 -2.81 -1.92
C VAL A 67 -8.49 -3.79 -3.09
N CYS A 68 -7.44 -4.62 -3.15
CA CYS A 68 -7.20 -5.55 -4.27
C CYS A 68 -6.98 -7.00 -3.78
N ASN A 69 -7.60 -7.98 -4.44
CA ASN A 69 -7.32 -9.41 -4.31
C ASN A 69 -7.27 -10.06 -5.71
N GLY A 70 -6.48 -9.43 -6.60
CA GLY A 70 -6.44 -9.72 -8.04
C GLY A 70 -7.31 -8.79 -8.88
N ILE A 71 -8.40 -8.27 -8.31
CA ILE A 71 -9.25 -7.21 -8.88
C ILE A 71 -9.44 -6.14 -7.81
N CYS A 72 -9.53 -4.88 -8.22
CA CYS A 72 -9.80 -3.73 -7.36
C CYS A 72 -11.03 -3.01 -7.93
N THR A 73 -12.08 -2.84 -7.13
CA THR A 73 -13.29 -2.12 -7.56
C THR A 73 -13.15 -0.63 -7.29
N SER A 74 -13.89 0.19 -8.03
CA SER A 74 -13.89 1.64 -7.82
C SER A 74 -14.40 2.02 -6.44
N GLU A 75 -15.38 1.28 -5.93
CA GLU A 75 -15.99 1.47 -4.61
C GLU A 75 -14.98 1.24 -3.49
N ASP A 76 -14.21 0.15 -3.57
CA ASP A 76 -13.19 -0.18 -2.56
C ASP A 76 -12.03 0.83 -2.58
N ILE A 77 -11.62 1.27 -3.78
CA ILE A 77 -10.59 2.30 -3.95
C ILE A 77 -11.04 3.60 -3.28
N LEU A 78 -12.26 4.06 -3.57
CA LEU A 78 -12.79 5.30 -3.00
C LEU A 78 -12.96 5.20 -1.47
N ALA A 79 -13.46 4.07 -0.97
CA ALA A 79 -13.60 3.85 0.47
C ALA A 79 -12.24 3.88 1.20
N ALA A 80 -11.19 3.33 0.59
CA ALA A 80 -9.84 3.39 1.14
C ALA A 80 -9.24 4.80 1.11
N PHE A 81 -9.50 5.58 0.06
CA PHE A 81 -9.07 6.99 0.03
C PHE A 81 -9.76 7.79 1.13
N ASP A 82 -11.08 7.65 1.29
CA ASP A 82 -11.86 8.35 2.33
C ASP A 82 -11.32 8.03 3.74
N ASP A 83 -11.14 6.75 4.06
CA ASP A 83 -10.56 6.32 5.33
C ASP A 83 -9.10 6.78 5.49
N ALA A 84 -8.28 6.74 4.44
CA ALA A 84 -6.89 7.17 4.52
C ALA A 84 -6.76 8.67 4.82
N ILE A 85 -7.60 9.49 4.19
CA ILE A 85 -7.68 10.93 4.46
C ILE A 85 -8.16 11.16 5.89
N ALA A 86 -9.24 10.49 6.32
CA ALA A 86 -9.78 10.62 7.67
C ALA A 86 -8.81 10.14 8.77
N ASP A 87 -8.03 9.10 8.50
CA ASP A 87 -6.98 8.58 9.39
C ASP A 87 -5.74 9.52 9.44
N GLY A 88 -5.68 10.54 8.58
CA GLY A 88 -4.65 11.57 8.60
C GLY A 88 -3.29 11.09 8.08
N VAL A 89 -3.28 10.24 7.04
CA VAL A 89 -2.01 9.79 6.43
C VAL A 89 -1.31 10.95 5.71
N ASP A 90 0.01 11.06 5.85
CA ASP A 90 0.80 12.15 5.25
C ASP A 90 1.06 11.97 3.74
N LEU A 91 1.03 10.73 3.24
CA LEU A 91 1.31 10.38 1.85
C LEU A 91 0.60 9.07 1.48
N ILE A 92 -0.07 9.06 0.33
CA ILE A 92 -0.69 7.87 -0.25
C ILE A 92 0.17 7.37 -1.41
N THR A 93 0.52 6.08 -1.38
CA THR A 93 1.14 5.37 -2.51
C THR A 93 0.14 4.36 -3.07
N ALA A 94 -0.45 4.68 -4.23
CA ALA A 94 -1.42 3.84 -4.92
C ALA A 94 -0.80 3.22 -6.18
N SER A 95 -0.27 2.00 -6.07
CA SER A 95 0.27 1.25 -7.21
C SER A 95 -0.84 0.45 -7.91
N LEU A 96 -1.87 1.14 -8.37
CA LEU A 96 -3.01 0.55 -9.07
C LEU A 96 -3.55 1.55 -10.10
N GLY A 97 -4.38 1.06 -11.03
CA GLY A 97 -5.00 1.87 -12.06
C GLY A 97 -5.80 1.00 -13.02
N SER A 98 -6.59 1.64 -13.88
CA SER A 98 -7.33 0.93 -14.93
C SER A 98 -6.50 0.73 -16.19
N PHE A 99 -6.82 -0.33 -16.94
CA PHE A 99 -6.32 -0.53 -18.30
C PHE A 99 -6.97 0.42 -19.32
N PHE A 100 -8.15 0.96 -18.99
CA PHE A 100 -8.88 1.90 -19.83
C PHE A 100 -8.68 3.33 -19.36
N VAL A 101 -8.77 4.27 -20.29
CA VAL A 101 -8.73 5.70 -19.99
C VAL A 101 -10.15 6.17 -19.70
N PHE A 102 -10.33 6.88 -18.59
CA PHE A 102 -11.58 7.52 -18.20
C PHE A 102 -11.39 9.02 -18.04
N GLU A 103 -12.49 9.76 -18.16
CA GLU A 103 -12.55 11.15 -17.72
C GLU A 103 -12.32 11.24 -16.21
N PHE A 104 -11.75 12.34 -15.72
CA PHE A 104 -11.34 12.46 -14.30
C PHE A 104 -12.48 12.22 -13.31
N TYR A 105 -13.70 12.66 -13.63
CA TYR A 105 -14.88 12.49 -12.77
C TYR A 105 -15.48 11.07 -12.79
N SER A 106 -14.89 10.17 -13.57
CA SER A 106 -15.25 8.75 -13.68
C SER A 106 -14.10 7.81 -13.32
N ASP A 107 -12.94 8.35 -12.93
CA ASP A 107 -11.77 7.57 -12.52
C ASP A 107 -11.62 7.60 -10.98
N ALA A 108 -11.75 6.45 -10.34
CA ALA A 108 -11.73 6.34 -8.88
C ALA A 108 -10.40 6.82 -8.27
N VAL A 109 -9.27 6.61 -8.95
CA VAL A 109 -7.96 7.06 -8.48
C VAL A 109 -7.86 8.57 -8.61
N ALA A 110 -8.32 9.15 -9.72
CA ALA A 110 -8.33 10.59 -9.92
C ALA A 110 -9.21 11.31 -8.89
N ILE A 111 -10.42 10.81 -8.65
CA ILE A 111 -11.35 11.37 -7.65
C ILE A 111 -10.73 11.29 -6.25
N GLY A 112 -10.25 10.11 -5.83
CA GLY A 112 -9.66 9.93 -4.51
C GLY A 112 -8.39 10.75 -4.31
N ALA A 113 -7.51 10.81 -5.32
CA ALA A 113 -6.29 11.61 -5.27
C ALA A 113 -6.57 13.12 -5.25
N PHE A 114 -7.62 13.58 -5.94
CA PHE A 114 -8.04 14.97 -5.90
C PHE A 114 -8.44 15.37 -4.47
N HIS A 115 -9.31 14.60 -3.81
CA HIS A 115 -9.71 14.88 -2.44
C HIS A 115 -8.58 14.73 -1.41
N ALA A 116 -7.61 13.85 -1.66
CA ALA A 116 -6.43 13.72 -0.81
C ALA A 116 -5.46 14.92 -0.92
N ALA A 117 -5.58 15.74 -1.96
CA ALA A 117 -4.72 16.90 -2.18
C ALA A 117 -5.31 18.22 -1.65
N GLU A 118 -6.57 18.22 -1.21
CA GLU A 118 -7.30 19.40 -0.69
C GLU A 118 -7.03 19.66 0.81
#